data_AF-A0A9X1K3H5-F1
#
_entry.id   AF-A0A9X1K3H5-F1
#
_cell.length_a   1.000
_cell.length_b   1.000
_cell.length_c   1.000
_cell.angle_alpha   90.00
_cell.angle_beta   90.00
_cell.angle_gamma   90.00
#
_symmetry.space_group_name_H-M   'P 1'
#
loop_
_entity.id
_entity.type
_entity.pdbx_description
1 polymer ?
#
loop_
_entity_poly.entity_id
_entity_poly.type
_entity_poly.pdbx_seq_one_letter_code
_entity_poly.pdbx_strand_id
1 'polypeptide(L)'
;MTEIVATAALAAATAHYDRLRGQTIEVPEWGSEGAPLVIYYDPITAAQSQSIVKRAKGNDARATALAVILYSKDKAGKPIFTDDAPTLKAFENDVLPEVIARIGQAILGITGRGADLGN
;
A
#
# COMPACT_ATOMS: atom_id res chain seq x y z
N MET A 1 8.17 17.69 -32.63
CA MET A 1 7.42 18.25 -31.48
C MET A 1 6.70 17.15 -30.67
N THR A 2 6.20 16.09 -31.31
CA THR A 2 5.54 14.93 -30.64
C THR A 2 6.44 14.17 -29.66
N GLU A 3 7.72 14.01 -29.98
CA GLU A 3 8.68 13.27 -29.14
C GLU A 3 8.99 14.00 -27.82
N ILE A 4 9.12 15.33 -27.84
CA ILE A 4 9.40 16.17 -26.66
C ILE A 4 8.22 16.12 -25.66
N VAL A 5 6.98 16.12 -26.16
CA VAL A 5 5.78 16.02 -25.31
C VAL A 5 5.70 14.66 -24.62
N ALA A 6 6.03 13.57 -25.32
CA ALA A 6 6.05 12.23 -24.75
C ALA A 6 7.10 12.09 -23.63
N THR A 7 8.30 12.63 -23.82
CA THR A 7 9.36 12.62 -22.79
C THR A 7 8.97 13.46 -21.57
N ALA A 8 8.38 14.65 -21.77
CA ALA A 8 7.93 15.51 -20.67
C ALA A 8 6.80 14.88 -19.86
N ALA A 9 5.84 14.23 -20.52
CA ALA A 9 4.74 13.53 -19.86
C ALA A 9 5.25 12.37 -18.99
N LEU A 10 6.21 11.59 -19.49
CA LEU A 10 6.81 10.51 -18.72
C LEU A 10 7.55 11.04 -17.48
N ALA A 11 8.34 12.10 -17.64
CA ALA A 11 9.04 12.73 -16.51
C ALA A 11 8.08 13.28 -15.46
N ALA A 12 6.95 13.86 -15.88
CA ALA A 12 5.93 14.34 -14.96
C ALA A 12 5.27 13.19 -14.17
N ALA A 13 4.99 12.07 -14.84
CA ALA A 13 4.39 10.88 -14.22
C ALA A 13 5.33 10.23 -13.18
N THR A 14 6.62 10.08 -13.51
CA THR A 14 7.61 9.52 -12.56
C THR A 14 7.86 10.46 -11.39
N ALA A 15 7.98 11.77 -11.64
CA ALA A 15 8.13 12.77 -10.58
C ALA A 15 6.90 12.81 -9.65
N HIS A 16 5.69 12.58 -10.17
CA HIS A 16 4.49 12.46 -9.34
C HIS A 16 4.56 11.27 -8.41
N TYR A 17 4.98 10.10 -8.90
CA TYR A 17 5.19 8.92 -8.06
C TYR A 17 6.21 9.18 -6.94
N ASP A 18 7.35 9.80 -7.27
CA ASP A 18 8.40 10.09 -6.29
C ASP A 18 7.92 11.03 -5.17
N ARG A 19 7.08 12.03 -5.49
CA ARG A 19 6.49 12.93 -4.49
C ARG A 19 5.53 12.24 -3.52
N LEU A 20 4.97 11.09 -3.91
CA LEU A 20 4.06 10.34 -3.06
C LEU A 20 4.78 9.32 -2.17
N ARG A 21 6.10 9.17 -2.26
CA ARG A 21 6.84 8.24 -1.39
C ARG A 21 6.84 8.69 0.07
N GLY A 22 6.99 7.72 0.99
CA GLY A 22 7.05 7.98 2.43
C GLY A 22 5.74 8.47 3.05
N GLN A 23 4.59 8.04 2.53
CA GLN A 23 3.30 8.27 3.19
C GLN A 23 3.26 7.56 4.53
N THR A 24 2.37 8.02 5.41
CA THR A 24 2.14 7.41 6.72
C THR A 24 0.66 7.15 6.95
N ILE A 25 0.34 6.08 7.67
CA ILE A 25 -0.98 5.83 8.22
C ILE A 25 -0.87 5.42 9.68
N GLU A 26 -1.69 6.03 10.53
CA GLU A 26 -1.81 5.65 11.93
C GLU A 26 -2.78 4.49 12.09
N VAL A 27 -2.40 3.50 12.89
CA VAL A 27 -3.19 2.32 13.23
C VAL A 27 -3.36 2.28 14.75
N PRO A 28 -4.36 2.99 15.30
CA PRO A 28 -4.62 3.04 16.74
C PRO A 28 -4.78 1.66 17.38
N GLU A 29 -5.29 0.69 16.63
CA GLU A 29 -5.62 -0.67 17.05
C GLU A 29 -4.36 -1.51 17.31
N TRP A 30 -3.22 -1.17 16.69
CA TRP A 30 -1.97 -1.95 16.77
C TRP A 30 -0.87 -1.23 17.54
N GLY A 31 -1.20 -0.09 18.15
CA GLY A 31 -0.32 0.69 18.98
C GLY A 31 -0.05 0.09 20.36
N SER A 32 0.90 0.66 21.10
CA SER A 32 1.19 0.30 22.50
C SER A 32 1.06 1.52 23.41
N GLU A 33 0.62 1.31 24.66
CA GLU A 33 0.60 2.34 25.72
C GLU A 33 -0.13 3.65 25.33
N GLY A 34 -1.17 3.54 24.49
CA GLY A 34 -1.98 4.68 24.06
C GLY A 34 -1.42 5.46 22.86
N ALA A 35 -0.32 5.03 22.25
CA ALA A 35 0.23 5.60 21.02
C ALA A 35 -0.08 4.70 19.82
N PRO A 36 -0.63 5.22 18.70
CA PRO A 36 -0.93 4.42 17.52
C PRO A 36 0.35 3.88 16.87
N LEU A 37 0.27 2.71 16.24
CA LEU A 37 1.34 2.24 15.37
C LEU A 37 1.37 3.09 14.10
N VAL A 38 2.51 3.68 13.77
CA VAL A 38 2.69 4.46 12.53
C VAL A 38 3.32 3.56 11.47
N ILE A 39 2.57 3.28 10.41
CA ILE A 39 3.05 2.55 9.25
C ILE A 39 3.49 3.54 8.18
N TYR A 40 4.71 3.38 7.68
CA TYR A 40 5.24 4.11 6.54
C TYR A 40 5.06 3.26 5.27
N TYR A 41 4.71 3.88 4.16
CA TYR A 41 4.55 3.17 2.89
C TYR A 41 4.82 4.07 1.70
N ASP A 42 5.14 3.43 0.57
CA ASP A 42 5.14 4.06 -0.74
C ASP A 42 3.93 3.54 -1.51
N PRO A 43 3.27 4.35 -2.36
CA PRO A 43 2.31 3.82 -3.31
C PRO A 43 2.96 2.73 -4.15
N ILE A 44 2.17 1.73 -4.52
CA ILE A 44 2.67 0.64 -5.35
C ILE A 44 2.62 1.02 -6.84
N THR A 45 3.56 0.48 -7.60
CA THR A 45 3.58 0.53 -9.06
C THR A 45 2.65 -0.53 -9.65
N ALA A 46 2.32 -0.41 -10.94
CA ALA A 46 1.53 -1.42 -11.66
C ALA A 46 2.15 -2.82 -11.61
N ALA A 47 3.49 -2.92 -11.72
CA ALA A 47 4.20 -4.20 -11.64
C ALA A 47 4.10 -4.85 -10.25
N GLN A 48 4.17 -4.04 -9.19
CA GLN A 48 3.98 -4.49 -7.81
C GLN A 48 2.53 -4.97 -7.57
N SER A 49 1.54 -4.24 -8.09
CA SER A 49 0.13 -4.64 -8.05
C SER A 49 -0.09 -6.00 -8.72
N GLN A 50 0.46 -6.18 -9.93
CA GLN A 50 0.37 -7.45 -10.64
C GLN A 50 1.02 -8.61 -9.85
N SER A 51 2.18 -8.36 -9.21
CA SER A 51 2.85 -9.35 -8.35
C SER A 51 1.98 -9.77 -7.17
N ILE A 52 1.33 -8.82 -6.50
CA ILE A 52 0.37 -9.08 -5.41
C ILE A 52 -0.77 -9.96 -5.91
N VAL A 53 -1.45 -9.56 -7.00
CA VAL A 53 -2.60 -10.29 -7.55
C VAL A 53 -2.23 -11.73 -7.93
N LYS A 54 -1.05 -11.93 -8.54
CA LYS A 54 -0.53 -13.26 -8.89
C LYS A 54 -0.33 -14.12 -7.64
N ARG A 55 0.31 -13.58 -6.59
CA ARG A 55 0.52 -14.29 -5.32
C ARG A 55 -0.79 -14.60 -4.61
N ALA A 56 -1.77 -13.70 -4.72
CA ALA A 56 -3.09 -13.87 -4.15
C ALA A 56 -3.95 -14.92 -4.88
N LYS A 57 -3.54 -15.34 -6.09
CA LYS A 57 -4.28 -16.29 -6.93
C LYS A 57 -5.72 -15.86 -7.17
N GLY A 58 -5.94 -14.55 -7.36
CA GLY A 58 -7.26 -13.96 -7.61
C GLY A 58 -8.16 -13.80 -6.38
N ASN A 59 -7.65 -14.00 -5.16
CA ASN A 59 -8.39 -13.71 -3.93
C ASN A 59 -8.11 -12.27 -3.47
N ASP A 60 -9.11 -11.39 -3.53
CA ASP A 60 -8.96 -9.96 -3.22
C ASP A 60 -8.62 -9.69 -1.74
N ALA A 61 -9.19 -10.46 -0.81
CA ALA A 61 -8.87 -10.32 0.61
C ALA A 61 -7.40 -10.68 0.87
N ARG A 62 -6.92 -11.78 0.27
CA ARG A 62 -5.51 -12.17 0.30
C ARG A 62 -4.61 -11.14 -0.38
N ALA A 63 -5.03 -10.56 -1.50
CA ALA A 63 -4.29 -9.51 -2.19
C ALA A 63 -4.10 -8.28 -1.29
N THR A 64 -5.16 -7.90 -0.59
CA THR A 64 -5.14 -6.78 0.37
C THR A 64 -4.21 -7.08 1.55
N ALA A 65 -4.28 -8.27 2.14
CA ALA A 65 -3.37 -8.71 3.20
C ALA A 65 -1.90 -8.71 2.73
N LEU A 66 -1.63 -9.24 1.55
CA LEU A 66 -0.28 -9.24 0.96
C LEU A 66 0.24 -7.82 0.72
N ALA A 67 -0.62 -6.88 0.31
CA ALA A 67 -0.20 -5.48 0.17
C ALA A 67 0.27 -4.90 1.51
N VAL A 68 -0.46 -5.17 2.59
CA VAL A 68 -0.07 -4.74 3.94
C VAL A 68 1.24 -5.39 4.37
N ILE A 69 1.37 -6.71 4.24
CA ILE A 69 2.58 -7.46 4.65
C ILE A 69 3.83 -6.95 3.91
N LEU A 70 3.73 -6.71 2.61
CA LEU A 70 4.89 -6.44 1.76
C LEU A 70 5.34 -4.98 1.76
N TYR A 71 4.43 -4.04 1.95
CA TYR A 71 4.70 -2.62 1.72
C TYR A 71 4.58 -1.74 2.96
N SER A 72 4.20 -2.33 4.10
CA SER A 72 4.25 -1.64 5.40
C SER A 72 5.69 -1.61 5.93
N LYS A 73 6.17 -0.41 6.24
CA LYS A 73 7.53 -0.14 6.72
C LYS A 73 7.52 0.64 8.03
N ASP A 74 8.62 0.53 8.75
CA ASP A 74 8.92 1.42 9.87
C ASP A 74 9.48 2.77 9.37
N LYS A 75 9.78 3.67 10.30
CA LYS A 75 10.38 4.98 10.01
C LYS A 75 11.74 4.90 9.29
N ALA A 76 12.47 3.79 9.45
CA ALA A 76 13.74 3.55 8.77
C ALA A 76 13.55 2.94 7.37
N GLY A 77 12.30 2.69 6.94
CA GLY A 77 11.98 2.08 5.66
C GLY A 77 12.13 0.56 5.66
N LYS A 78 12.31 -0.07 6.82
CA LYS A 78 12.42 -1.53 6.95
C LYS A 78 11.02 -2.16 7.02
N PRO A 79 10.79 -3.32 6.38
CA PRO A 79 9.52 -4.05 6.52
C PRO A 79 9.19 -4.34 7.99
N ILE A 80 7.94 -4.10 8.39
CA ILE A 80 7.46 -4.41 9.75
C ILE A 80 6.95 -5.85 9.89
N PHE A 81 6.56 -6.47 8.77
CA PHE A 81 6.08 -7.84 8.71
C PHE A 81 7.05 -8.72 7.92
N THR A 82 7.15 -9.98 8.33
CA THR A 82 7.88 -11.00 7.58
C THR A 82 6.99 -11.54 6.47
N ASP A 83 7.52 -11.66 5.25
CA ASP A 83 6.80 -12.27 4.14
C ASP A 83 6.87 -13.80 4.19
N ASP A 84 6.08 -14.40 5.07
CA ASP A 84 6.00 -15.86 5.24
C ASP A 84 4.57 -16.38 5.40
N ALA A 85 4.42 -17.71 5.31
CA ALA A 85 3.12 -18.35 5.41
C ALA A 85 2.43 -18.18 6.79
N PRO A 86 3.14 -18.24 7.94
CA PRO A 86 2.56 -17.94 9.24
C PRO A 86 1.97 -16.52 9.32
N THR A 87 2.71 -15.51 8.85
CA THR A 87 2.25 -14.11 8.87
C THR A 87 1.01 -13.93 7.99
N LEU A 88 1.03 -14.45 6.76
CA LEU A 88 -0.13 -14.39 5.89
C LEU A 88 -1.35 -15.09 6.52
N LYS A 89 -1.15 -16.26 7.13
CA LYS A 89 -2.23 -16.99 7.80
C LYS A 89 -2.81 -16.20 8.99
N ALA A 90 -1.98 -15.52 9.77
CA ALA A 90 -2.44 -14.67 10.86
C ALA A 90 -3.27 -13.50 10.34
N PHE A 91 -2.83 -12.83 9.26
CA PHE A 91 -3.62 -11.78 8.62
C PHE A 91 -4.96 -12.28 8.07
N GLU A 92 -5.04 -13.53 7.61
CA GLU A 92 -6.26 -14.10 7.06
C GLU A 92 -7.28 -14.57 8.12
N ASN A 93 -6.81 -14.92 9.33
CA ASN A 93 -7.66 -15.59 10.32
C ASN A 93 -7.77 -14.84 11.67
N ASP A 94 -6.77 -14.04 12.02
CA ASP A 94 -6.59 -13.54 13.39
C ASP A 94 -6.54 -11.99 13.47
N VAL A 95 -6.63 -11.30 12.32
CA VAL A 95 -6.62 -9.83 12.25
C VAL A 95 -7.95 -9.34 11.67
N LEU A 96 -8.50 -8.27 12.25
CA LEU A 96 -9.77 -7.69 11.81
C LEU A 96 -9.70 -7.28 10.33
N PRO A 97 -10.60 -7.79 9.46
CA PRO A 97 -10.58 -7.50 8.03
C PRO A 97 -10.70 -6.00 7.71
N GLU A 98 -11.43 -5.24 8.52
CA GLU A 98 -11.62 -3.80 8.33
C GLU A 98 -10.31 -3.01 8.49
N VAL A 99 -9.45 -3.40 9.44
CA VAL A 99 -8.16 -2.74 9.67
C VAL A 99 -7.21 -3.07 8.51
N ILE A 100 -7.20 -4.32 8.05
CA ILE A 100 -6.44 -4.73 6.86
C ILE A 100 -6.90 -3.96 5.62
N ALA A 101 -8.22 -3.85 5.41
CA ALA A 101 -8.78 -3.15 4.26
C ALA A 101 -8.39 -1.67 4.26
N ARG A 102 -8.46 -0.97 5.40
CA ARG A 102 -8.08 0.44 5.53
C ARG A 102 -6.60 0.66 5.15
N ILE A 103 -5.69 -0.15 5.69
CA ILE A 103 -4.25 -0.03 5.41
C ILE A 103 -3.96 -0.44 3.97
N GLY A 104 -4.53 -1.56 3.52
CA GLY A 104 -4.37 -2.07 2.16
C GLY A 104 -4.85 -1.07 1.11
N GLN A 105 -5.99 -0.41 1.31
CA GLN A 105 -6.49 0.63 0.41
C GLN A 105 -5.52 1.81 0.32
N ALA A 106 -4.90 2.21 1.44
CA ALA A 106 -3.93 3.30 1.46
C ALA A 106 -2.68 2.95 0.63
N ILE A 107 -2.18 1.73 0.77
CA ILE A 107 -1.01 1.21 0.04
C ILE A 107 -1.31 1.00 -1.45
N LEU A 108 -2.45 0.38 -1.77
CA LEU A 108 -2.88 0.10 -3.14
C LEU A 108 -3.28 1.38 -3.89
N GLY A 109 -3.40 2.52 -3.21
CA GLY A 109 -3.87 3.78 -3.78
C GLY A 109 -5.37 3.75 -4.14
N ILE A 110 -6.14 2.85 -3.51
CA ILE A 110 -7.59 2.72 -3.68
C ILE A 110 -8.35 3.67 -2.72
N THR A 111 -7.65 4.31 -1.78
CA THR A 111 -8.23 5.39 -0.98
C THR A 111 -8.69 6.51 -1.90
N GLY A 112 -10.00 6.78 -1.88
CA GLY A 112 -10.66 7.78 -2.70
C GLY A 112 -10.02 9.16 -2.60
N ARG A 113 -9.11 9.45 -3.52
CA ARG A 113 -9.11 10.73 -4.24
C ARG A 113 -10.14 10.63 -5.37
N GLY A 114 -11.36 10.30 -4.96
CA GLY A 114 -12.58 10.12 -5.75
C GLY A 114 -13.81 10.69 -5.03
N ALA A 115 -13.60 11.43 -3.92
CA ALA A 115 -14.61 12.31 -3.34
C ALA A 115 -14.67 13.70 -4.03
N ASP A 116 -13.75 13.99 -4.95
CA ASP A 116 -13.72 15.21 -5.78
C ASP A 116 -13.44 14.87 -7.26
N LEU A 117 -14.27 14.01 -7.85
CA LEU A 117 -14.40 13.92 -9.32
C LEU A 117 -15.75 14.50 -9.75
N GLY A 118 -16.05 15.68 -9.22
CA GLY A 118 -16.91 16.63 -9.90
C GLY A 118 -16.11 17.29 -11.01
N ASN A 119 -16.17 16.72 -12.21
CA ASN A 119 -16.51 17.39 -13.48
C ASN A 119 -16.50 16.36 -14.61
#